data_AF-A0A7J9ZKP4-F1
#
_entry.id   AF-A0A7J9ZKP4-F1
#
_cell.length_a   1.000
_cell.length_b   1.000
_cell.length_c   1.000
_cell.angle_alpha   90.00
_cell.angle_beta   90.00
_cell.angle_gamma   90.00
#
_symmetry.space_group_name_H-M   'P 1'
#
loop_
_entity.id
_entity.type
_entity.pdbx_description
1 polymer ?
#
loop_
_entity_poly.entity_id
_entity_poly.type
_entity_poly.pdbx_seq_one_letter_code
_entity_poly.pdbx_strand_id
1 'polypeptide(L)' 'MSYAFPGRPAVRERYHFASVAIDFARHLALAGLAQKIRVTRLADAAVLYDSAELIELPERQW' A
#
# COMPACT_ATOMS: atom_id res chain seq x y z
N MET A 1 -22.28 6.14 7.08
CA MET A 1 -22.37 7.37 6.27
C MET A 1 -21.05 7.50 5.52
N SER A 2 -20.98 6.98 4.29
CA SER A 2 -19.76 7.00 3.46
C SER A 2 -19.91 8.10 2.43
N TYR A 3 -19.01 9.09 2.45
CA TYR A 3 -18.96 10.14 1.44
C TYR A 3 -18.24 9.60 0.21
N ALA A 4 -18.96 9.41 -0.90
CA ALA A 4 -18.39 9.12 -2.20
C ALA A 4 -18.49 10.38 -3.07
N PHE A 5 -17.36 10.98 -3.43
CA PHE A 5 -17.30 12.09 -4.38
C PHE A 5 -17.51 11.54 -5.80
N PRO A 6 -18.52 12.01 -6.56
CA PRO A 6 -18.77 11.53 -7.90
C PRO A 6 -17.87 12.28 -8.90
N GLY A 7 -17.12 11.55 -9.73
CA GLY A 7 -16.57 12.12 -10.98
C GLY A 7 -15.07 11.96 -11.28
N ARG A 8 -14.30 11.10 -10.60
CA ARG A 8 -12.95 10.74 -11.06
C ARG A 8 -12.79 9.23 -11.21
N PRO A 9 -11.98 8.75 -12.18
CA PRO A 9 -11.83 7.32 -12.41
C PRO A 9 -11.19 6.69 -11.17
N ALA A 10 -12.01 6.03 -10.35
CA ALA A 10 -11.62 5.37 -9.10
C ALA A 10 -10.46 4.37 -9.27
N VAL A 11 -10.17 3.97 -10.51
CA VAL A 11 -9.08 3.06 -10.89
C VAL A 11 -7.72 3.76 -10.84
N ARG A 12 -7.60 5.04 -11.24
CA ARG A 12 -6.29 5.74 -11.23
C ARG A 12 -5.85 6.15 -9.82
N GLU A 13 -6.80 6.41 -8.92
CA GLU A 13 -6.50 6.79 -7.54
C GLU A 13 -6.08 5.61 -6.66
N ARG A 14 -6.66 4.41 -6.87
CA ARG A 14 -6.33 3.22 -6.05
C ARG A 14 -4.85 2.82 -6.13
N TYR A 15 -4.25 2.85 -7.33
CA TYR A 15 -2.85 2.46 -7.50
C TYR A 15 -1.87 3.50 -6.95
N HIS A 16 -2.23 4.78 -6.92
CA HIS A 16 -1.34 5.81 -6.37
C HIS A 16 -1.13 5.67 -4.87
N PHE A 17 -2.15 5.29 -4.11
CA PHE A 17 -1.99 5.18 -2.66
C PHE A 17 -1.18 3.95 -2.25
N ALA A 18 -1.38 2.81 -2.93
CA ALA A 18 -0.63 1.59 -2.65
C ALA A 18 0.84 1.72 -3.04
N SER A 19 1.14 2.27 -4.23
CA SER A 19 2.51 2.47 -4.67
C SER A 19 3.28 3.43 -3.76
N VAL A 20 2.65 4.54 -3.38
CA VAL A 20 3.24 5.50 -2.43
C VAL A 20 3.48 4.85 -1.07
N ALA A 21 2.53 4.08 -0.54
CA ALA A 21 2.70 3.41 0.76
C ALA A 21 3.86 2.40 0.75
N ILE A 22 4.00 1.62 -0.32
CA ILE A 22 5.09 0.64 -0.46
C ILE A 22 6.43 1.35 -0.65
N ASP A 23 6.46 2.44 -1.42
CA ASP A 23 7.68 3.23 -1.63
C ASP A 23 8.16 3.87 -0.31
N PHE A 24 7.25 4.44 0.49
CA PHE A 24 7.56 4.91 1.84
C PHE A 24 8.03 3.77 2.75
N ALA A 25 7.40 2.60 2.69
CA ALA A 25 7.82 1.43 3.47
C ALA A 25 9.28 1.06 3.15
N ARG A 26 9.64 1.04 1.87
CA ARG A 26 11.04 0.79 1.44
C ARG A 26 12.00 1.85 1.96
N HIS A 27 11.64 3.13 1.83
CA HIS A 27 12.48 4.22 2.33
C HIS A 27 12.67 4.19 3.85
N LEU A 28 11.63 3.85 4.62
CA LEU A 28 11.71 3.69 6.07
C LEU A 28 12.61 2.50 6.47
N ALA A 29 12.54 1.39 5.72
CA ALA A 29 13.40 0.24 5.93
C ALA A 29 14.87 0.57 5.59
N LEU A 30 15.12 1.21 4.45
CA LEU A 30 16.46 1.62 4.01
C LEU A 30 17.10 2.65 4.97
N ALA A 31 16.29 3.57 5.51
CA ALA A 31 16.75 4.55 6.50
C ALA A 31 16.99 3.93 7.89
N GLY A 32 16.70 2.64 8.09
CA GLY A 32 16.85 1.97 9.39
C GLY A 32 15.86 2.46 10.46
N LEU A 33 14.81 3.19 10.06
CA LEU A 33 13.83 3.78 10.98
C LEU A 33 12.81 2.75 11.47
N ALA A 34 12.59 1.70 10.68
CA ALA A 34 11.75 0.57 11.07
C ALA A 34 12.31 -0.74 10.50
N GLN A 35 12.35 -1.78 11.33
CA GLN A 35 12.83 -3.12 10.94
C GLN A 35 11.72 -4.02 10.38
N LYS A 36 10.47 -3.75 10.77
CA LYS A 36 9.30 -4.54 10.38
C LYS A 36 8.20 -3.60 9.93
N ILE A 37 7.90 -3.61 8.65
CA ILE A 37 6.90 -2.74 8.03
C ILE A 37 5.94 -3.61 7.26
N ARG A 38 4.64 -3.39 7.48
CA ARG A 38 3.56 -4.07 6.78
C ARG A 38 2.63 -3.03 6.16
N VAL A 39 2.34 -3.20 4.87
CA VAL A 39 1.34 -2.41 4.14
C VAL A 39 0.14 -3.31 3.88
N THR A 40 -1.01 -2.93 4.44
CA THR A 40 -2.28 -3.64 4.28
C THR A 40 -3.27 -2.80 3.51
N ARG A 41 -3.99 -3.42 2.56
CA ARG A 41 -5.13 -2.79 1.90
C ARG A 41 -6.29 -2.71 2.88
N LEU A 42 -6.84 -1.51 3.08
CA LEU A 42 -7.94 -1.30 4.03
C LEU A 42 -9.27 -1.94 3.61
N ALA A 43 -9.46 -2.20 2.31
CA ALA A 43 -10.72 -2.74 1.78
C ALA A 43 -10.99 -4.18 2.21
N ASP A 44 -9.94 -5.00 2.32
CA ASP A 44 -10.02 -6.46 2.51
C ASP A 44 -8.92 -7.00 3.45
N ALA A 45 -8.13 -6.12 4.08
CA ALA A 45 -6.98 -6.46 4.90
C ALA A 45 -5.89 -7.27 4.16
N ALA A 46 -5.87 -7.26 2.82
CA ALA A 46 -4.83 -7.94 2.05
C ALA A 46 -3.46 -7.33 2.34
N VAL A 47 -2.47 -8.18 2.62
CA VAL A 47 -1.08 -7.75 2.82
C VAL A 47 -0.45 -7.52 1.45
N LEU A 48 -0.13 -6.27 1.14
CA LEU A 48 0.49 -5.88 -0.13
C LEU A 48 2.03 -5.94 -0.04
N TYR A 49 2.56 -5.61 1.13
CA TYR A 49 3.99 -5.63 1.43
C TYR A 49 4.20 -6.01 2.90
N ASP A 50 5.19 -6.87 3.16
CA ASP A 50 5.67 -7.21 4.49
C ASP A 50 7.19 -7.40 4.46
N SER A 51 7.92 -6.50 5.12
CA SER A 51 9.38 -6.54 5.14
C SER A 51 9.95 -7.67 6.01
N ALA A 52 9.17 -8.17 6.99
CA ALA A 52 9.62 -9.23 7.90
C ALA A 52 9.48 -10.61 7.24
N GLU A 53 8.40 -10.80 6.50
CA GLU A 53 8.07 -12.06 5.80
C GLU A 53 8.55 -12.08 4.34
N LEU A 54 9.23 -11.01 3.87
CA LEU A 54 9.67 -10.81 2.48
C LEU A 54 8.53 -10.94 1.46
N ILE A 55 7.34 -10.44 1.82
CA ILE A 55 6.17 -10.45 0.95
C ILE A 55 6.13 -9.15 0.17
N GLU A 56 6.04 -9.24 -1.15
CA GLU A 56 5.70 -8.12 -2.02
C GLU A 56 4.78 -8.63 -3.12
N LEU A 57 3.52 -8.21 -3.09
CA LEU A 57 2.58 -8.54 -4.14
C LEU A 57 2.91 -7.73 -5.41
N PRO A 58 2.61 -8.25 -6.62
CA PRO A 58 2.74 -7.45 -7.83
C PRO A 58 1.62 -6.40 -7.92
N GLU A 59 1.87 -5.28 -8.59
CA GLU A 59 0.92 -4.14 -8.71
C GLU A 59 -0.48 -4.54 -9.17
N ARG A 60 -0.57 -5.55 -10.04
CA ARG A 60 -1.85 -6.11 -10.52
C ARG A 60 -2.73 -6.70 -9.41
N GLN A 61 -2.15 -6.93 -8.23
CA GLN A 61 -2.79 -7.48 -7.04
C GLN A 61 -2.86 -6.46 -5.90
N TRP A 62 -2.58 -5.17 -6.14
CA TRP A 62 -2.66 -4.05 -5.18
C TRP A 62 -4.00 -3.33 -5.14
#